data_AF-A0A514WRN6-F1
#
_entry.id   AF-A0A514WRN6-F1
#
_cell.length_a   1.000
_cell.length_b   1.000
_cell.length_c   1.000
_cell.angle_alpha   90.00
_cell.angle_beta   90.00
_cell.angle_gamma   90.00
#
_symmetry.space_group_name_H-M   'P 1'
#
loop_
_entity.id
_entity.type
_entity.pdbx_description
1 polymer ?
#
loop_
_entity_poly.entity_id
_entity_poly.type
_entity_poly.pdbx_seq_one_letter_code
_entity_poly.pdbx_strand_id
1 'polypeptide(L)'
;MKSLAVLVAGCMLSTSVFAQQVSVERLAQTVANEIQQKAYTLSMAEKAEISRKLQEIRRVVNRGGAEIPLPPPPPAPPAPTSSYTCVARDNDGKAPYVIGVREGLNVTRTKITFQTIADCETTIGRVRYVNGQAMLCVSRDFDGYEPYVMATLRGKDVQRYPRTNGSKGMCEDMLRSLQPDITGNAVFCTSRDSDGHAPFVTTELNIVTGYSRNSSETFQTMDSCKSFLGQ
;
A
#
# COMPACT_ATOMS: atom_id res chain seq x y z
N MET A 1 17.67 -20.54 -65.82
CA MET A 1 17.97 -20.33 -64.38
C MET A 1 16.89 -19.40 -63.85
N LYS A 2 15.87 -19.94 -63.13
CA LYS A 2 15.62 -19.71 -61.68
C LYS A 2 15.68 -18.21 -61.30
N SER A 3 14.74 -17.56 -60.63
CA SER A 3 13.44 -17.87 -60.01
C SER A 3 12.99 -16.57 -59.29
N LEU A 4 11.67 -16.32 -59.19
CA LEU A 4 10.95 -15.59 -58.11
C LEU A 4 11.33 -14.13 -57.76
N ALA A 5 10.49 -13.25 -57.21
CA ALA A 5 9.05 -13.10 -57.03
C ALA A 5 8.81 -11.78 -56.23
N VAL A 6 7.59 -11.25 -56.29
CA VAL A 6 6.82 -10.65 -55.16
C VAL A 6 6.99 -9.15 -54.80
N LEU A 7 5.82 -8.48 -54.93
CA LEU A 7 5.20 -7.39 -54.15
C LEU A 7 6.03 -6.20 -53.63
N VAL A 8 5.53 -4.98 -53.88
CA VAL A 8 4.88 -4.16 -52.83
C VAL A 8 3.77 -3.31 -53.47
N ALA A 9 2.53 -3.63 -53.10
CA ALA A 9 1.35 -2.81 -53.34
C ALA A 9 1.45 -1.51 -52.53
N GLY A 10 1.08 -0.40 -53.16
CA GLY A 10 1.10 0.93 -52.57
C GLY A 10 0.21 1.04 -51.34
N CYS A 11 0.82 1.40 -50.21
CA CYS A 11 0.12 1.88 -49.04
C CYS A 11 -0.51 3.24 -49.34
N MET A 12 -1.83 3.24 -49.58
CA MET A 12 -2.67 4.30 -49.01
C MET A 12 -2.61 4.15 -47.48
N LEU A 13 -2.26 5.22 -46.76
CA LEU A 13 -2.62 5.54 -45.36
C LEU A 13 -1.57 6.49 -44.76
N SER A 14 -1.76 7.80 -44.88
CA SER A 14 -1.05 8.77 -44.02
C SER A 14 -1.69 10.17 -44.03
N THR A 15 -2.92 10.28 -43.52
CA THR A 15 -3.55 11.58 -43.21
C THR A 15 -4.17 11.66 -41.81
N SER A 16 -3.63 10.93 -40.83
CA SER A 16 -4.15 10.95 -39.45
C SER A 16 -3.15 11.44 -38.38
N VAL A 17 -2.09 12.17 -38.74
CA VAL A 17 -1.07 12.61 -37.77
C VAL A 17 -1.34 14.01 -37.16
N PHE A 18 -2.19 14.84 -37.76
CA PHE A 18 -2.36 16.24 -37.30
C PHE A 18 -3.37 16.44 -36.15
N ALA A 19 -4.26 15.47 -35.87
CA ALA A 19 -5.24 15.60 -34.80
C ALA A 19 -4.66 15.27 -33.40
N GLN A 20 -3.57 14.50 -33.32
CA GLN A 20 -2.93 14.13 -32.05
C GLN A 20 -1.99 15.20 -31.49
N GLN A 21 -1.47 16.14 -32.30
CA GLN A 21 -0.58 17.19 -31.78
C GLN A 21 -1.32 18.27 -30.97
N VAL A 22 -2.55 18.64 -31.38
CA VAL A 22 -3.34 19.69 -30.70
C VAL A 22 -3.80 19.25 -29.30
N SER A 23 -4.02 17.95 -29.08
CA SER A 23 -4.40 17.42 -27.77
C SER A 23 -3.22 17.36 -26.79
N VAL A 24 -2.02 17.10 -27.30
CA VAL A 24 -0.79 17.03 -26.50
C VAL A 24 -0.37 18.43 -26.04
N GLU A 25 -0.48 19.46 -26.87
CA GLU A 25 -0.17 20.84 -26.47
C GLU A 25 -1.12 21.36 -25.37
N ARG A 26 -2.44 21.12 -25.50
CA ARG A 26 -3.40 21.49 -24.46
C ARG A 26 -3.16 20.76 -23.14
N LEU A 27 -2.79 19.48 -23.21
CA LEU A 27 -2.45 18.70 -22.02
C LEU A 27 -1.16 19.22 -21.37
N ALA A 28 -0.14 19.55 -22.18
CA ALA A 28 1.11 20.12 -21.72
C ALA A 28 0.91 21.49 -21.05
N GLN A 29 0.06 22.36 -21.61
CA GLN A 29 -0.29 23.65 -21.00
C GLN A 29 -1.00 23.49 -19.64
N THR A 30 -1.89 22.50 -19.53
CA THR A 30 -2.66 22.25 -18.30
C THR A 30 -1.74 21.76 -17.19
N VAL A 31 -0.86 20.81 -17.50
CA VAL A 31 0.15 20.31 -16.56
C VAL A 31 1.14 21.41 -16.15
N ALA A 32 1.56 22.28 -17.09
CA ALA A 32 2.45 23.40 -16.79
C ALA A 32 1.81 24.40 -15.81
N ASN A 33 0.52 24.70 -15.96
CA ASN A 33 -0.21 25.59 -15.08
C ASN A 33 -0.41 24.99 -13.68
N GLU A 34 -0.70 23.69 -13.56
CA GLU A 34 -0.77 23.01 -12.26
C GLU A 34 0.57 22.98 -11.53
N ILE A 35 1.67 22.77 -12.27
CA ILE A 35 3.02 22.81 -11.70
C ILE A 35 3.36 24.23 -11.21
N GLN A 36 2.98 25.28 -11.95
CA GLN A 36 3.19 26.67 -11.52
C GLN A 36 2.40 27.02 -10.26
N GLN A 37 1.13 26.58 -10.16
CA GLN A 37 0.34 26.80 -8.94
C GLN A 37 0.91 26.06 -7.73
N LYS A 38 1.34 24.81 -7.90
CA LYS A 38 2.02 24.04 -6.85
C LYS A 38 3.39 24.61 -6.50
N ALA A 39 4.07 25.29 -7.42
CA ALA A 39 5.35 25.94 -7.16
C ALA A 39 5.25 27.14 -6.21
N TYR A 40 4.07 27.79 -6.08
CA TYR A 40 3.88 28.89 -5.14
C TYR A 40 3.86 28.45 -3.67
N THR A 41 3.50 27.19 -3.39
CA THR A 41 3.45 26.63 -2.02
C THR A 41 4.78 25.99 -1.58
N LEU A 42 5.79 25.93 -2.45
CA LEU A 42 7.07 25.30 -2.16
C LEU A 42 8.03 26.25 -1.46
N SER A 43 8.72 25.73 -0.45
CA SER A 43 9.83 26.40 0.24
C SER A 43 11.01 26.67 -0.71
N MET A 44 11.87 27.62 -0.37
CA MET A 44 13.03 27.97 -1.20
C MET A 44 14.00 26.79 -1.40
N ALA A 45 14.09 25.88 -0.43
CA ALA A 45 14.88 24.65 -0.55
C ALA A 45 14.30 23.70 -1.61
N GLU A 46 12.98 23.52 -1.62
CA GLU A 46 12.28 22.68 -2.59
C GLU A 46 12.37 23.25 -4.02
N LYS A 47 12.31 24.58 -4.16
CA LYS A 47 12.50 25.26 -5.46
C LYS A 47 13.91 25.08 -6.02
N ALA A 48 14.93 25.10 -5.16
CA ALA A 48 16.32 24.87 -5.55
C ALA A 48 16.54 23.41 -5.99
N GLU A 49 15.97 22.46 -5.25
CA GLU A 49 16.00 21.02 -5.56
C GLU A 49 15.36 20.71 -6.93
N ILE A 50 14.18 21.28 -7.20
CA ILE A 50 13.47 21.11 -8.48
C ILE A 50 14.25 21.74 -9.62
N SER A 51 14.80 22.94 -9.42
CA SER A 51 15.60 23.63 -10.44
C SER A 51 16.87 22.85 -10.81
N ARG A 52 17.52 22.21 -9.83
CA ARG A 52 18.65 21.31 -10.06
C ARG A 52 18.26 20.12 -10.93
N LYS A 53 17.14 19.46 -10.61
CA LYS A 53 16.63 18.29 -11.36
C LYS A 53 16.22 18.66 -12.78
N LEU A 54 15.61 19.82 -12.99
CA LEU A 54 15.24 20.31 -14.32
C LEU A 54 16.46 20.63 -15.19
N GLN A 55 17.52 21.18 -14.61
CA GLN A 55 18.79 21.40 -15.32
C GLN A 55 19.46 20.09 -15.72
N GLU A 56 19.38 19.07 -14.87
CA GLU A 56 19.88 17.72 -15.17
C GLU A 56 19.10 17.10 -16.35
N ILE A 57 17.77 17.17 -16.32
CA ILE A 57 16.91 16.69 -17.42
C ILE A 57 17.22 17.44 -18.73
N ARG A 58 17.37 18.77 -18.69
CA ARG A 58 17.77 19.58 -19.87
C ARG A 58 19.11 19.15 -20.45
N ARG A 59 20.08 18.78 -19.60
CA ARG A 59 21.39 18.29 -20.06
C ARG A 59 21.28 16.92 -20.76
N VAL A 60 20.39 16.05 -20.29
CA VAL A 60 20.15 14.73 -20.90
C VAL A 60 19.44 14.88 -22.25
N VAL A 61 18.41 15.74 -22.32
CA VAL A 61 17.65 15.98 -23.56
C VAL A 61 18.53 16.64 -24.64
N ASN A 62 19.36 17.62 -24.26
CA ASN A 62 20.25 18.30 -25.20
C ASN A 62 21.43 17.45 -25.69
N ARG A 63 21.70 16.29 -25.06
CA ARG A 63 22.81 15.39 -25.46
C ARG A 63 22.41 14.32 -26.47
N GLY A 64 21.16 14.29 -26.93
CA GLY A 64 20.75 13.44 -28.05
C GLY A 64 20.97 11.94 -27.81
N GLY A 65 20.09 11.33 -27.01
CA GLY A 65 19.81 9.88 -27.10
C GLY A 65 20.95 8.90 -26.79
N ALA A 66 22.07 9.33 -26.19
CA ALA A 66 23.03 8.38 -25.65
C ALA A 66 22.47 7.78 -24.35
N GLU A 67 22.37 6.45 -24.26
CA GLU A 67 22.03 5.73 -23.03
C GLU A 67 23.02 6.09 -21.93
N ILE A 68 22.61 7.00 -21.05
CA ILE A 68 23.31 7.29 -19.82
C ILE A 68 22.95 6.14 -18.86
N PRO A 69 23.94 5.42 -18.29
CA PRO A 69 23.67 4.50 -17.19
C PRO A 69 22.87 5.24 -16.13
N LEU A 70 21.64 4.79 -15.88
CA LEU A 70 20.78 5.43 -14.88
C LEU A 70 21.58 5.53 -13.58
N PRO A 71 21.72 6.73 -12.97
CA PRO A 71 22.31 6.82 -11.65
C PRO A 71 21.53 5.87 -10.74
N PRO A 72 22.22 5.14 -9.85
CA PRO A 72 21.54 4.24 -8.92
C PRO A 72 20.40 5.01 -8.26
N PRO A 73 19.20 4.41 -8.13
CA PRO A 73 18.07 5.09 -7.55
C PRO A 73 18.53 5.74 -6.24
N PRO A 74 18.22 7.04 -6.02
CA PRO A 74 18.58 7.67 -4.77
C PRO A 74 18.09 6.76 -3.64
N PRO A 75 18.92 6.50 -2.61
CA PRO A 75 18.51 5.65 -1.52
C PRO A 75 17.14 6.11 -1.06
N ALA A 76 16.20 5.16 -0.97
CA ALA A 76 14.86 5.44 -0.51
C ALA A 76 14.98 6.33 0.73
N PRO A 77 14.23 7.44 0.83
CA PRO A 77 14.29 8.30 2.00
C PRO A 77 14.18 7.38 3.23
N PRO A 78 15.09 7.52 4.22
CA PRO A 78 15.11 6.61 5.35
C PRO A 78 13.69 6.58 5.91
N ALA A 79 13.13 5.37 6.00
CA ALA A 79 11.82 5.19 6.60
C ALA A 79 11.84 5.95 7.93
N PRO A 80 10.82 6.78 8.23
CA PRO A 80 10.81 7.53 9.47
C PRO A 80 11.10 6.56 10.61
N THR A 81 12.16 6.83 11.37
CA THR A 81 12.65 5.99 12.47
C THR A 81 11.75 6.10 13.71
N SER A 82 10.43 6.20 13.49
CA SER A 82 9.46 5.98 14.54
C SER A 82 9.55 4.51 14.93
N SER A 83 10.31 4.21 15.99
CA SER A 83 10.33 2.87 16.54
C SER A 83 9.04 2.63 17.30
N TYR A 84 8.25 1.67 16.83
CA TYR A 84 7.11 1.19 17.59
C TYR A 84 7.63 0.52 18.88
N THR A 85 6.99 0.82 20.00
CA THR A 85 7.36 0.31 21.33
C THR A 85 6.10 -0.07 22.09
N CYS A 86 6.20 -1.02 23.02
CA CYS A 86 5.10 -1.39 23.89
C CYS A 86 5.13 -0.58 25.18
N VAL A 87 4.00 0.04 25.52
CA VAL A 87 3.86 0.83 26.76
C VAL A 87 2.55 0.52 27.45
N ALA A 88 2.50 0.68 28.76
CA ALA A 88 1.25 0.62 29.52
C ALA A 88 0.30 1.73 29.02
N ARG A 89 -0.97 1.37 28.81
CA ARG A 89 -2.01 2.31 28.38
C ARG A 89 -2.19 3.43 29.40
N ASP A 90 -2.18 3.04 30.68
CA ASP A 90 -2.61 3.88 31.80
C ASP A 90 -1.41 4.46 32.60
N ASN A 91 -0.18 4.31 32.09
CA ASN A 91 1.07 4.85 32.66
C ASN A 91 1.49 4.32 34.03
N ASP A 92 0.93 3.20 34.46
CA ASP A 92 1.21 2.56 35.74
C ASP A 92 2.17 1.35 35.61
N GLY A 93 2.66 1.07 34.39
CA GLY A 93 3.51 -0.07 34.09
C GLY A 93 2.76 -1.41 34.10
N LYS A 94 1.42 -1.40 34.10
CA LYS A 94 0.59 -2.60 34.12
C LYS A 94 -0.25 -2.71 32.85
N ALA A 95 -0.86 -3.88 32.71
CA ALA A 95 -1.84 -4.12 31.66
C ALA A 95 -3.06 -3.17 31.81
N PRO A 96 -3.70 -2.80 30.69
CA PRO A 96 -3.39 -3.26 29.35
C PRO A 96 -2.28 -2.45 28.69
N TYR A 97 -1.59 -3.07 27.73
CA TYR A 97 -0.50 -2.48 26.95
C TYR A 97 -1.00 -1.98 25.60
N VAL A 98 -0.30 -1.00 25.02
CA VAL A 98 -0.59 -0.45 23.70
C VAL A 98 0.69 -0.27 22.88
N ILE A 99 0.55 -0.27 21.56
CA ILE A 99 1.64 0.18 20.68
C ILE A 99 1.77 1.70 20.85
N GLY A 100 2.99 2.15 21.15
CA GLY A 100 3.41 3.54 21.20
C GLY A 100 4.34 3.87 20.04
N VAL A 101 4.24 5.10 19.56
CA VAL A 101 5.15 5.69 18.57
C VAL A 101 6.11 6.59 19.34
N ARG A 102 7.39 6.22 19.35
CA ARG A 102 8.41 6.98 20.10
C ARG A 102 9.08 8.03 19.22
N GLU A 103 9.07 9.26 19.70
CA GLU A 103 9.77 10.42 19.12
C GLU A 103 10.62 11.06 20.22
N GLY A 104 11.85 10.55 20.38
CA GLY A 104 12.73 10.92 21.49
C GLY A 104 12.18 10.44 22.85
N LEU A 105 11.84 11.40 23.72
CA LEU A 105 11.23 11.15 25.03
C LEU A 105 9.71 11.09 24.97
N ASN A 106 9.10 11.55 23.88
CA ASN A 106 7.65 11.55 23.72
C ASN A 106 7.18 10.21 23.18
N VAL A 107 6.12 9.67 23.77
CA VAL A 107 5.47 8.45 23.30
C VAL A 107 4.00 8.74 23.03
N THR A 108 3.61 8.62 21.75
CA THR A 108 2.22 8.73 21.34
C THR A 108 1.58 7.34 21.31
N ARG A 109 0.56 7.12 22.15
CA ARG A 109 -0.14 5.84 22.25
C ARG A 109 -1.15 5.66 21.12
N THR A 110 -1.16 4.48 20.52
CA THR A 110 -2.21 4.07 19.58
C THR A 110 -3.43 3.54 20.32
N LYS A 111 -4.51 3.30 19.58
CA LYS A 111 -5.72 2.62 20.08
C LYS A 111 -5.65 1.10 19.92
N ILE A 112 -4.47 0.49 19.89
CA ILE A 112 -4.34 -0.97 19.79
C ILE A 112 -3.96 -1.48 21.17
N THR A 113 -4.76 -2.39 21.71
CA THR A 113 -4.68 -2.83 23.10
C THR A 113 -4.33 -4.31 23.18
N PHE A 114 -3.47 -4.65 24.15
CA PHE A 114 -2.96 -5.99 24.42
C PHE A 114 -3.05 -6.27 25.92
N GLN A 115 -3.34 -7.52 26.27
CA GLN A 115 -3.41 -7.95 27.68
C GLN A 115 -2.03 -8.11 28.31
N THR A 116 -1.02 -8.45 27.51
CA THR A 116 0.35 -8.64 27.97
C THR A 116 1.34 -7.81 27.15
N ILE A 117 2.46 -7.45 27.75
CA ILE A 117 3.55 -6.79 27.04
C ILE A 117 4.15 -7.70 25.96
N ALA A 118 4.26 -9.00 26.25
CA ALA A 118 4.77 -10.01 25.34
C ALA A 118 3.90 -10.14 24.07
N ASP A 119 2.57 -10.07 24.20
CA ASP A 119 1.67 -10.03 23.05
C ASP A 119 1.91 -8.79 22.19
N CYS A 120 2.03 -7.62 22.83
CA CYS A 120 2.33 -6.38 22.12
C CYS A 120 3.66 -6.47 21.36
N GLU A 121 4.73 -6.92 22.01
CA GLU A 121 6.07 -7.03 21.42
C GLU A 121 6.10 -8.05 20.28
N THR A 122 5.42 -9.19 20.47
CA THR A 122 5.26 -10.21 19.44
C THR A 122 4.51 -9.65 18.23
N THR A 123 3.43 -8.89 18.45
CA THR A 123 2.67 -8.26 17.37
C THR A 123 3.51 -7.22 16.62
N ILE A 124 4.31 -6.40 17.31
CA ILE A 124 5.26 -5.47 16.66
C ILE A 124 6.27 -6.25 15.81
N GLY A 125 6.84 -7.35 16.34
CA GLY A 125 7.79 -8.20 15.62
C GLY A 125 7.18 -8.94 14.42
N ARG A 126 5.86 -9.07 14.37
CA ARG A 126 5.09 -9.71 13.29
C ARG A 126 4.47 -8.72 12.31
N VAL A 127 4.76 -7.42 12.43
CA VAL A 127 4.30 -6.42 11.46
C VAL A 127 4.80 -6.80 10.07
N ARG A 128 3.87 -6.91 9.12
CA ARG A 128 4.17 -7.15 7.72
C ARG A 128 4.07 -5.85 6.94
N TYR A 129 5.09 -5.55 6.15
CA TYR A 129 5.02 -4.41 5.23
C TYR A 129 4.47 -4.85 3.88
N VAL A 130 3.35 -4.25 3.48
CA VAL A 130 2.68 -4.53 2.20
C VAL A 130 2.48 -3.20 1.49
N ASN A 131 3.07 -3.03 0.30
CA ASN A 131 3.10 -1.75 -0.43
C ASN A 131 3.53 -0.54 0.45
N GLY A 132 4.51 -0.77 1.33
CA GLY A 132 5.02 0.24 2.26
C GLY A 132 4.13 0.54 3.47
N GLN A 133 2.97 -0.10 3.60
CA GLN A 133 2.09 0.02 4.77
C GLN A 133 2.40 -1.08 5.79
N ALA A 134 2.57 -0.70 7.06
CA ALA A 134 2.72 -1.65 8.15
C ALA A 134 1.34 -2.25 8.48
N MET A 135 1.19 -3.55 8.29
CA MET A 135 -0.02 -4.31 8.55
C MET A 135 0.19 -5.27 9.71
N LEU A 136 -0.84 -5.42 10.55
CA LEU A 136 -0.82 -6.31 11.71
C LEU A 136 -2.23 -6.81 12.06
N CYS A 137 -2.28 -7.78 12.95
CA CYS A 137 -3.50 -8.30 13.55
C CYS A 137 -3.75 -7.67 14.92
N VAL A 138 -4.96 -7.18 15.13
CA VAL A 138 -5.36 -6.47 16.36
C VAL A 138 -6.75 -6.90 16.80
N SER A 139 -7.02 -6.83 18.10
CA SER A 139 -8.39 -6.99 18.62
C SER A 139 -9.31 -5.97 17.96
N ARG A 140 -10.48 -6.46 17.52
CA ARG A 140 -11.56 -5.66 16.96
C ARG A 140 -12.13 -4.69 17.99
N ASP A 141 -12.34 -5.18 19.21
CA ASP A 141 -13.11 -4.50 20.27
C ASP A 141 -12.22 -3.74 21.26
N PHE A 142 -10.95 -3.51 20.90
CA PHE A 142 -10.00 -2.68 21.66
C PHE A 142 -9.68 -3.20 23.06
N ASP A 143 -9.88 -4.49 23.28
CA ASP A 143 -9.67 -5.16 24.56
C ASP A 143 -8.53 -6.18 24.52
N GLY A 144 -7.93 -6.43 23.36
CA GLY A 144 -6.86 -7.43 23.21
C GLY A 144 -7.35 -8.88 23.17
N TYR A 145 -8.66 -9.11 23.14
CA TYR A 145 -9.27 -10.42 22.97
C TYR A 145 -9.79 -10.64 21.55
N GLU A 146 -10.17 -11.89 21.26
CA GLU A 146 -10.86 -12.22 20.01
C GLU A 146 -12.23 -11.53 19.97
N PRO A 147 -12.73 -11.16 18.78
CA PRO A 147 -12.18 -11.45 17.44
C PRO A 147 -11.04 -10.49 17.03
N TYR A 148 -10.15 -10.98 16.16
CA TYR A 148 -9.07 -10.19 15.57
C TYR A 148 -9.44 -9.72 14.16
N VAL A 149 -8.93 -8.54 13.81
CA VAL A 149 -9.02 -7.94 12.47
C VAL A 149 -7.65 -7.50 12.00
N MET A 150 -7.47 -7.41 10.69
CA MET A 150 -6.32 -6.75 10.10
C MET A 150 -6.44 -5.23 10.29
N ALA A 151 -5.30 -4.59 10.50
CA ALA A 151 -5.21 -3.14 10.54
C ALA A 151 -3.92 -2.68 9.86
N THR A 152 -3.95 -1.47 9.30
CA THR A 152 -2.75 -0.72 8.96
C THR A 152 -2.37 0.23 10.08
N LEU A 153 -1.06 0.40 10.25
CA LEU A 153 -0.43 1.27 11.21
C LEU A 153 0.42 2.31 10.47
N ARG A 154 0.06 3.59 10.61
CA ARG A 154 0.80 4.71 10.03
C ARG A 154 1.15 5.71 11.13
N GLY A 155 2.31 5.53 11.74
CA GLY A 155 2.65 6.26 12.95
C GLY A 155 1.62 5.93 14.02
N LYS A 156 0.89 6.94 14.53
CA LYS A 156 -0.13 6.73 15.56
C LYS A 156 -1.49 6.29 15.00
N ASP A 157 -1.69 6.49 13.71
CA ASP A 157 -2.96 6.27 13.07
C ASP A 157 -3.15 4.78 12.76
N VAL A 158 -4.31 4.27 13.14
CA VAL A 158 -4.67 2.86 13.01
C VAL A 158 -5.95 2.76 12.22
N GLN A 159 -5.90 2.14 11.05
CA GLN A 159 -7.07 1.85 10.24
C GLN A 159 -7.35 0.35 10.31
N ARG A 160 -8.45 -0.01 10.98
CA ARG A 160 -8.94 -1.40 11.05
C ARG A 160 -9.76 -1.74 9.82
N TYR A 161 -9.77 -3.02 9.45
CA TYR A 161 -10.62 -3.57 8.40
C TYR A 161 -11.66 -4.52 9.03
N PRO A 162 -12.86 -4.02 9.40
CA PRO A 162 -13.82 -4.78 10.20
C PRO A 162 -14.41 -6.01 9.50
N ARG A 163 -14.17 -6.17 8.20
CA ARG A 163 -14.62 -7.32 7.42
C ARG A 163 -13.62 -8.47 7.40
N THR A 164 -12.49 -8.36 8.10
CA THR A 164 -11.45 -9.39 8.13
C THR A 164 -11.44 -10.13 9.48
N ASN A 165 -12.62 -10.44 10.01
CA ASN A 165 -12.77 -11.05 11.34
C ASN A 165 -12.26 -12.50 11.35
N GLY A 166 -11.63 -12.90 12.46
CA GLY A 166 -11.18 -14.26 12.69
C GLY A 166 -10.56 -14.43 14.06
N SER A 167 -10.15 -15.66 14.35
CA SER A 167 -9.23 -15.93 15.46
C SER A 167 -7.89 -15.22 15.25
N LYS A 168 -7.08 -15.09 16.30
CA LYS A 168 -5.72 -14.53 16.19
C LYS A 168 -4.90 -15.27 15.12
N GLY A 169 -4.94 -16.61 15.14
CA GLY A 169 -4.24 -17.45 14.17
C GLY A 169 -4.72 -17.25 12.74
N MET A 170 -6.04 -17.20 12.52
CA MET A 170 -6.60 -16.91 11.19
C MET A 170 -6.18 -15.54 10.67
N CYS A 171 -6.20 -14.51 11.51
CA CYS A 171 -5.75 -13.19 11.12
C CYS A 171 -4.28 -13.22 10.70
N GLU A 172 -3.42 -13.86 11.49
CA GLU A 172 -1.99 -13.96 11.17
C GLU A 172 -1.73 -14.75 9.89
N ASP A 173 -2.51 -15.81 9.63
CA ASP A 173 -2.43 -16.57 8.38
C ASP A 173 -2.85 -15.72 7.17
N MET A 174 -3.98 -14.99 7.27
CA MET A 174 -4.41 -14.04 6.24
C MET A 174 -3.34 -12.99 5.99
N LEU A 175 -2.76 -12.44 7.06
CA LEU A 175 -1.71 -11.44 6.96
C LEU A 175 -0.44 -12.02 6.33
N ARG A 176 -0.10 -13.30 6.55
CA ARG A 176 1.04 -13.97 5.90
C ARG A 176 0.79 -14.28 4.43
N SER A 177 -0.42 -14.67 4.06
CA SER A 177 -0.79 -15.03 2.70
C SER A 177 -1.21 -13.83 1.83
N LEU A 178 -1.36 -12.63 2.42
CA LEU A 178 -1.80 -11.44 1.69
C LEU A 178 -0.90 -11.14 0.49
N GLN A 179 -1.46 -11.19 -0.71
CA GLN A 179 -0.77 -10.87 -1.96
C GLN A 179 -1.64 -9.89 -2.74
N PRO A 180 -1.48 -8.57 -2.51
CA PRO A 180 -2.24 -7.59 -3.27
C PRO A 180 -1.76 -7.55 -4.73
N ASP A 181 -2.69 -7.31 -5.64
CA ASP A 181 -2.39 -7.02 -7.03
C ASP A 181 -1.78 -5.62 -7.21
N ILE A 182 -1.51 -5.23 -8.47
CA ILE A 182 -0.95 -3.92 -8.83
C ILE A 182 -1.83 -2.73 -8.41
N THR A 183 -3.11 -2.96 -8.17
CA THR A 183 -4.09 -1.94 -7.72
C THR A 183 -4.30 -1.96 -6.19
N GLY A 184 -3.62 -2.87 -5.49
CA GLY A 184 -3.71 -3.01 -4.04
C GLY A 184 -4.85 -3.91 -3.57
N ASN A 185 -5.53 -4.64 -4.46
CA ASN A 185 -6.60 -5.56 -4.07
C ASN A 185 -6.03 -6.91 -3.69
N ALA A 186 -6.44 -7.43 -2.54
CA ALA A 186 -6.15 -8.79 -2.12
C ALA A 186 -7.46 -9.53 -1.82
N VAL A 187 -7.52 -10.82 -2.17
CA VAL A 187 -8.68 -11.69 -1.89
C VAL A 187 -8.25 -12.81 -0.96
N PHE A 188 -9.02 -13.02 0.11
CA PHE A 188 -8.77 -14.05 1.12
C PHE A 188 -10.07 -14.49 1.77
N CYS A 189 -9.98 -15.51 2.63
CA CYS A 189 -11.11 -16.06 3.37
C CYS A 189 -11.18 -15.52 4.79
N THR A 190 -12.37 -15.17 5.25
CA THR A 190 -12.63 -14.60 6.58
C THR A 190 -13.96 -15.11 7.12
N SER A 191 -14.19 -14.97 8.43
CA SER A 191 -15.50 -15.23 9.02
C SER A 191 -16.51 -14.18 8.53
N ARG A 192 -17.69 -14.66 8.14
CA ARG A 192 -18.84 -13.81 7.83
C ARG A 192 -19.36 -13.11 9.09
N ASP A 193 -19.33 -13.86 10.19
CA ASP A 193 -19.86 -13.44 11.45
C ASP A 193 -18.83 -12.63 12.22
N SER A 194 -19.32 -11.92 13.24
CA SER A 194 -18.46 -11.03 14.01
C SER A 194 -17.61 -11.76 15.03
N ASP A 195 -17.85 -13.04 15.26
CA ASP A 195 -17.16 -13.85 16.27
C ASP A 195 -15.91 -14.57 15.74
N GLY A 196 -15.65 -14.50 14.43
CA GLY A 196 -14.50 -15.17 13.82
C GLY A 196 -14.74 -16.66 13.50
N HIS A 197 -15.97 -17.16 13.66
CA HIS A 197 -16.33 -18.55 13.39
C HIS A 197 -17.05 -18.72 12.05
N ALA A 198 -17.34 -19.97 11.67
CA ALA A 198 -18.14 -20.26 10.49
C ALA A 198 -19.53 -19.57 10.58
N PRO A 199 -20.12 -19.16 9.44
CA PRO A 199 -19.67 -19.43 8.08
C PRO A 199 -18.55 -18.50 7.61
N PHE A 200 -17.74 -18.98 6.67
CA PHE A 200 -16.68 -18.21 6.03
C PHE A 200 -17.13 -17.65 4.69
N VAL A 201 -16.54 -16.53 4.26
CA VAL A 201 -16.78 -15.88 2.97
C VAL A 201 -15.45 -15.47 2.35
N THR A 202 -15.42 -15.28 1.03
CA THR A 202 -14.28 -14.57 0.43
C THR A 202 -14.47 -13.08 0.65
N THR A 203 -13.35 -12.38 0.88
CA THR A 203 -13.33 -10.94 1.09
C THR A 203 -12.24 -10.34 0.23
N GLU A 204 -12.62 -9.32 -0.51
CA GLU A 204 -11.71 -8.44 -1.23
C GLU A 204 -11.40 -7.24 -0.34
N LEU A 205 -10.12 -6.94 -0.18
CA LEU A 205 -9.63 -5.76 0.53
C LEU A 205 -8.69 -4.99 -0.41
N ASN A 206 -9.03 -3.73 -0.68
CA ASN A 206 -8.09 -2.79 -1.25
C ASN A 206 -7.27 -2.16 -0.12
N ILE A 207 -6.00 -2.53 0.02
CA ILE A 207 -5.17 -2.07 1.15
C ILE A 207 -4.88 -0.57 1.10
N VAL A 208 -4.91 0.04 -0.09
CA VAL A 208 -4.60 1.46 -0.29
C VAL A 208 -5.76 2.33 0.18
N THR A 209 -6.98 1.99 -0.22
CA THR A 209 -8.20 2.75 0.11
C THR A 209 -8.86 2.26 1.40
N GLY A 210 -8.57 1.03 1.81
CA GLY A 210 -9.25 0.33 2.88
C GLY A 210 -10.67 -0.14 2.53
N TYR A 211 -11.08 0.00 1.27
CA TYR A 211 -12.34 -0.55 0.80
C TYR A 211 -12.33 -2.07 0.95
N SER A 212 -13.39 -2.64 1.52
CA SER A 212 -13.55 -4.08 1.61
C SER A 212 -14.98 -4.51 1.30
N ARG A 213 -15.11 -5.65 0.63
CA ARG A 213 -16.39 -6.28 0.32
C ARG A 213 -16.32 -7.79 0.51
N ASN A 214 -17.40 -8.37 0.99
CA ASN A 214 -17.56 -9.81 1.12
C ASN A 214 -18.30 -10.33 -0.12
N SER A 215 -18.02 -11.56 -0.51
CA SER A 215 -18.81 -12.26 -1.52
C SER A 215 -20.15 -12.76 -0.95
N SER A 216 -21.01 -13.24 -1.84
CA SER A 216 -22.28 -13.88 -1.49
C SER A 216 -22.10 -15.31 -1.02
N GLU A 217 -21.08 -16.01 -1.53
CA GLU A 217 -20.82 -17.43 -1.29
C GLU A 217 -20.34 -17.65 0.14
N THR A 218 -20.98 -18.58 0.84
CA THR A 218 -20.62 -18.97 2.20
C THR A 218 -20.08 -20.38 2.25
N PHE A 219 -19.08 -20.60 3.09
CA PHE A 219 -18.35 -21.84 3.25
C PHE A 219 -18.43 -22.30 4.70
N GLN A 220 -18.61 -23.60 4.93
CA GLN A 220 -18.69 -24.16 6.29
C GLN A 220 -17.30 -24.28 6.95
N THR A 221 -16.25 -24.40 6.16
CA THR A 221 -14.87 -24.52 6.65
C THR A 221 -13.94 -23.53 5.95
N MET A 222 -12.91 -23.08 6.66
CA MET A 222 -11.86 -22.23 6.09
C MET A 222 -11.20 -22.88 4.86
N ASP A 223 -10.91 -24.18 4.94
CA ASP A 223 -10.27 -24.92 3.85
C ASP A 223 -11.13 -24.99 2.59
N SER A 224 -12.45 -25.12 2.74
CA SER A 224 -13.36 -25.08 1.59
C SER A 224 -13.39 -23.71 0.92
N CYS A 225 -13.29 -22.62 1.69
CA CYS A 225 -13.15 -21.28 1.15
C CYS A 225 -11.80 -21.08 0.45
N LYS A 226 -10.69 -21.53 1.05
CA LYS A 226 -9.35 -21.44 0.45
C LYS A 226 -9.26 -22.24 -0.86
N SER A 227 -9.83 -23.44 -0.88
CA SER A 227 -9.93 -24.27 -2.08
C SER A 227 -10.69 -23.57 -3.21
N PHE A 228 -11.77 -22.83 -2.88
CA PHE A 228 -12.50 -22.03 -3.86
C PHE A 228 -11.65 -20.89 -4.45
N LEU A 229 -10.73 -20.31 -3.67
CA LEU A 229 -9.76 -19.31 -4.13
C LEU A 229 -8.54 -19.92 -4.83
N GLY A 230 -8.39 -21.25 -4.83
CA GLY A 230 -7.18 -21.93 -5.32
C GLY A 230 -5.95 -21.72 -4.43
N GLN A 231 -6.16 -21.53 -3.12
CA GLN A 231 -5.11 -21.34 -2.09
C GLN A 231 -4.88 -22.59 -1.24
#